data_AF-A0A2N9N859-F1
#
_entry.id   AF-A0A2N9N859-F1
#
_cell.length_a   1.000
_cell.length_b   1.000
_cell.length_c   1.000
_cell.angle_alpha   90.00
_cell.angle_beta   90.00
_cell.angle_gamma   90.00
#
_symmetry.space_group_name_H-M   'P 1'
#
loop_
_entity.id
_entity.type
_entity.pdbx_description
1 polymer ?
#
loop_
_entity_poly.entity_id
_entity_poly.type
_entity_poly.pdbx_seq_one_letter_code
_entity_poly.pdbx_strand_id
1 'polypeptide(L)' 'MKKIEEAARSGANLMPQIVAAVEAYATVGEISDTLRKVFGEYKEAVVV' A
#
# COMPACT_ATOMS: atom_id res chain seq x y z
N MET A 1 -1.52 -5.13 8.49
CA MET A 1 -0.80 -4.10 7.71
C MET A 1 0.71 -4.28 7.61
N LYS A 2 1.44 -4.70 8.66
CA LYS A 2 2.91 -4.91 8.61
C LYS A 2 3.40 -5.72 7.39
N LYS A 3 2.72 -6.83 7.05
CA LYS A 3 3.10 -7.67 5.89
C LYS A 3 2.96 -6.97 4.53
N ILE A 4 1.95 -6.10 4.37
CA ILE A 4 1.80 -5.29 3.14
C ILE A 4 2.93 -4.27 3.08
N GLU A 5 3.28 -3.64 4.20
CA GLU A 5 4.38 -2.68 4.27
C GLU A 5 5.73 -3.32 3.93
N GLU A 6 6.01 -4.50 4.48
CA GLU A 6 7.23 -5.28 4.18
C GLU A 6 7.29 -5.70 2.70
N ALA A 7 6.18 -6.19 2.14
CA ALA A 7 6.11 -6.53 0.72
C ALA A 7 6.32 -5.28 -0.16
N ALA A 8 5.75 -4.14 0.22
CA ALA A 8 5.92 -2.87 -0.48
C ALA A 8 7.37 -2.36 -0.43
N ARG A 9 8.06 -2.50 0.71
CA ARG A 9 9.46 -2.10 0.87
C ARG A 9 10.44 -3.03 0.15
N SER A 10 10.13 -4.32 0.09
CA SER A 10 10.99 -5.33 -0.54
C SER A 10 10.78 -5.45 -2.06
N GLY A 11 9.73 -4.83 -2.61
CA GLY A 11 9.35 -4.99 -4.02
C GLY A 11 8.75 -6.36 -4.35
N ALA A 12 8.37 -7.14 -3.33
CA ALA A 12 7.67 -8.40 -3.51
C ALA A 12 6.25 -8.17 -4.05
N ASN A 13 5.64 -9.23 -4.59
CA ASN A 13 4.27 -9.14 -5.10
C ASN A 13 3.30 -8.80 -3.95
N LEU A 14 2.59 -7.67 -4.09
CA LEU A 14 1.63 -7.16 -3.11
C LEU A 14 0.30 -7.93 -3.11
N MET A 15 -0.08 -8.53 -4.24
CA MET A 15 -1.42 -9.13 -4.42
C MET A 15 -1.79 -10.15 -3.34
N PRO A 16 -0.92 -11.12 -2.96
CA PRO A 16 -1.25 -12.08 -1.91
C PRO A 16 -1.55 -11.42 -0.56
N GLN A 17 -0.84 -10.35 -0.22
CA GLN A 17 -1.03 -9.64 1.05
C GLN A 17 -2.26 -8.74 1.03
N ILE A 18 -2.61 -8.17 -0.13
CA ILE A 18 -3.83 -7.39 -0.32
C ILE A 18 -5.06 -8.30 -0.16
N VAL A 19 -5.07 -9.47 -0.80
CA VAL A 19 -6.18 -10.43 -0.64
C VAL A 19 -6.35 -10.84 0.82
N ALA A 20 -5.26 -11.21 1.50
CA ALA A 20 -5.31 -11.57 2.92
C ALA A 20 -5.81 -10.41 3.82
N ALA A 21 -5.53 -9.15 3.47
CA ALA A 21 -6.05 -8.00 4.21
C ALA A 21 -7.55 -7.81 3.98
N VAL A 22 -8.04 -7.96 2.75
CA VAL A 22 -9.48 -7.87 2.45
C VAL A 22 -10.26 -9.00 3.12
N GLU A 23 -9.72 -10.23 3.14
CA GLU A 23 -10.29 -11.37 3.87
C GLU A 23 -10.36 -11.12 5.38
N ALA A 24 -9.43 -10.33 5.91
CA ALA A 24 -9.45 -9.87 7.30
C ALA A 24 -10.33 -8.63 7.54
N TYR A 25 -11.23 -8.30 6.60
CA TYR A 25 -12.12 -7.14 6.62
C TYR A 25 -11.41 -5.79 6.68
N ALA A 26 -10.15 -5.73 6.19
CA ALA A 26 -9.49 -4.45 6.03
C ALA A 26 -10.13 -3.65 4.89
N THR A 27 -10.26 -2.36 5.09
CA THR A 27 -10.78 -1.43 4.10
C THR A 27 -9.73 -1.05 3.07
N VAL A 28 -10.21 -0.60 1.91
CA VAL A 28 -9.34 -0.04 0.86
C VAL A 28 -8.55 1.17 1.38
N GLY A 29 -9.14 1.96 2.28
CA GLY A 29 -8.48 3.10 2.91
C GLY A 29 -7.26 2.69 3.73
N GLU A 30 -7.41 1.70 4.61
CA GLU A 30 -6.30 1.22 5.45
C GLU A 30 -5.16 0.61 4.64
N ILE A 31 -5.49 -0.11 3.55
CA ILE A 31 -4.51 -0.67 2.61
C ILE A 31 -3.78 0.49 1.90
N SER A 32 -4.52 1.46 1.37
CA SER A 32 -3.96 2.62 0.66
C SER A 32 -3.09 3.48 1.56
N ASP A 33 -3.51 3.73 2.80
CA ASP A 33 -2.73 4.47 3.80
C ASP A 33 -1.41 3.78 4.13
N THR A 34 -1.42 2.44 4.19
CA THR A 34 -0.20 1.66 4.41
C THR A 34 0.76 1.79 3.22
N LEU A 35 0.25 1.69 1.99
CA LEU A 35 1.07 1.84 0.78
C LEU A 35 1.61 3.27 0.63
N ARG A 36 0.81 4.29 0.98
CA ARG A 36 1.21 5.70 0.98
C ARG A 36 2.40 5.98 1.89
N LYS A 37 2.53 5.29 3.03
CA LYS A 37 3.69 5.45 3.92
C LYS A 37 4.99 4.92 3.32
N VAL A 38 4.92 4.00 2.36
CA VAL A 38 6.09 3.39 1.71
C VAL A 38 6.44 4.10 0.41
N PHE A 39 5.45 4.30 -0.46
CA PHE A 39 5.63 4.86 -1.79
C PHE A 39 5.45 6.38 -1.85
N GLY A 40 4.86 6.98 -0.82
CA GLY A 40 4.42 8.36 -0.84
C GLY A 40 3.11 8.55 -1.62
N GLU A 41 2.80 9.80 -1.89
CA GLU A 41 1.71 10.20 -2.78
C GLU A 41 2.27 10.79 -4.05
N TYR A 42 1.60 10.52 -5.17
CA TYR A 42 1.87 11.28 -6.38
C TYR A 42 1.50 12.75 -6.12
N LYS A 43 2.46 13.65 -6.35
CA LYS A 43 2.25 15.10 -6.34
C LYS A 43 2.42 15.59 -7.76
N GLU A 44 1.37 16.19 -8.29
CA GLU A 44 1.41 16.80 -9.61
C GLU A 44 2.49 17.88 -9.64
N ALA A 45 3.46 17.75 -10.55
CA ALA A 45 4.49 18.75 -10.74
C ALA A 45 3.88 19.92 -11.51
N VAL A 46 3.51 20.99 -10.79
CA VAL A 46 3.18 22.26 -11.43
C VAL A 46 4.46 22.82 -12.03
N VAL A 47 4.62 22.62 -13.33
CA VAL A 47 5.66 23.31 -14.11
C VAL A 47 5.14 24.72 -14.37
N VAL A 48 5.76 25.71 -13.73
CA VAL A 48 5.53 27.15 -13.98
C VAL A 48 6.52 27.63 -15.02
#